data_AF-A0A3A4WUV1-F1
#
_entry.id   AF-A0A3A4WUV1-F1
#
_cell.length_a   1.000
_cell.length_b   1.000
_cell.length_c   1.000
_cell.angle_alpha   90.00
_cell.angle_beta   90.00
_cell.angle_gamma   90.00
#
_symmetry.space_group_name_H-M   'P 1'
#
loop_
_entity.id
_entity.type
_entity.pdbx_description
1 polymer ?
#
loop_
_entity_poly.entity_id
_entity_poly.type
_entity_poly.pdbx_seq_one_letter_code
_entity_poly.pdbx_strand_id
1 'polypeptide(L)'
;MRKLESEFGYGRNKVEIRMMDSKIAEILEGFRNFNGVYHRGLVDAAVERKDEITPCLIEVLENLLSDPGKYIENPDLFDLTYAVMLLGHFREPEAHKVIVDVFSIPGRLSHDLFGDIVTEDLPMILLRTCNGSLDRIKSLALNKSADDYCRSSALHAMAYAVLEGIVSREEVLAFYGNLFTGDEASEDSDFWGLLACLVNDLYPEELMDTIRRAFEDGVINPGMIGYPSFERNLDRGRESCLREFRKDFERNSLDNLHARMSWWACFNPEPKGPLPISYPAVHPPASRTSNKKQKKDQKKKKNMAKASRRKNRR
;
A
#
# COMPACT_ATOMS: atom_id res chain seq x y z
N MET A 1 62.05 -1.58 15.08
CA MET A 1 61.05 -2.62 14.76
C MET A 1 59.61 -2.26 15.20
N ARG A 2 59.24 -0.98 15.34
CA ARG A 2 57.83 -0.55 15.50
C ARG A 2 57.59 0.71 14.68
N LYS A 3 57.37 0.54 13.36
CA LYS A 3 56.90 1.63 12.48
C LYS A 3 56.30 1.13 11.16
N LEU A 4 55.85 -0.13 11.09
CA LEU A 4 55.31 -0.73 9.85
C LEU A 4 53.89 -1.29 9.98
N GLU A 5 53.24 -1.19 11.15
CA GLU A 5 51.89 -1.77 11.34
C GLU A 5 50.74 -0.74 11.29
N SER A 6 51.00 0.57 11.28
CA SER A 6 49.92 1.59 11.30
C SER A 6 49.47 2.08 9.92
N GLU A 7 50.24 1.88 8.86
CA GLU A 7 49.86 2.34 7.50
C GLU A 7 49.04 1.31 6.71
N PHE A 8 49.17 0.02 7.03
CA PHE A 8 48.41 -1.05 6.36
C PHE A 8 46.93 -1.10 6.76
N GLY A 9 46.58 -0.72 8.00
CA GLY A 9 45.19 -0.66 8.47
C GLY A 9 44.42 0.57 7.95
N TYR A 10 45.10 1.71 7.79
CA TYR A 10 44.46 2.96 7.37
C TYR A 10 44.11 2.97 5.87
N GLY A 11 44.96 2.36 5.03
CA GLY A 11 44.69 2.20 3.59
C GLY A 11 43.59 1.19 3.28
N ARG A 12 43.52 0.07 4.03
CA ARG A 12 42.49 -0.97 3.85
C ARG A 12 41.10 -0.46 4.22
N ASN A 13 40.95 0.25 5.35
CA ASN A 13 39.68 0.90 5.72
C ASN A 13 39.21 1.91 4.66
N LYS A 14 40.10 2.69 4.06
CA LYS A 14 39.71 3.69 3.05
C LYS A 14 39.29 3.06 1.72
N VAL A 15 39.87 1.92 1.35
CA VAL A 15 39.45 1.15 0.17
C VAL A 15 38.13 0.45 0.43
N GLU A 16 37.94 -0.15 1.61
CA GLU A 16 36.68 -0.78 2.02
C GLU A 16 35.54 0.23 2.07
N ILE A 17 35.73 1.42 2.66
CA ILE A 17 34.74 2.51 2.66
C ILE A 17 34.40 2.94 1.22
N ARG A 18 35.41 3.16 0.35
CA ARG A 18 35.15 3.53 -1.05
C ARG A 18 34.42 2.44 -1.84
N MET A 19 34.69 1.18 -1.56
CA MET A 19 34.02 0.04 -2.19
C MET A 19 32.59 -0.13 -1.66
N MET A 20 32.35 0.13 -0.36
CA MET A 20 31.01 0.20 0.24
C MET A 20 30.18 1.31 -0.41
N ASP A 21 30.71 2.54 -0.47
CA ASP A 21 30.07 3.68 -1.13
C ASP A 21 29.72 3.36 -2.60
N SER A 22 30.64 2.67 -3.30
CA SER A 22 30.43 2.24 -4.69
C SER A 22 29.31 1.20 -4.83
N LYS A 23 29.10 0.31 -3.86
CA LYS A 23 28.08 -0.73 -3.94
C LYS A 23 26.69 -0.20 -3.60
N ILE A 24 26.59 0.69 -2.62
CA ILE A 24 25.35 1.41 -2.32
C ILE A 24 24.91 2.24 -3.53
N ALA A 25 25.83 2.97 -4.16
CA ALA A 25 25.54 3.72 -5.39
C ALA A 25 25.01 2.83 -6.52
N GLU A 26 25.57 1.63 -6.72
CA GLU A 26 25.09 0.67 -7.72
C GLU A 26 23.66 0.21 -7.44
N ILE A 27 23.33 -0.07 -6.16
CA ILE A 27 21.98 -0.47 -5.75
C ILE A 27 20.99 0.67 -6.02
N LEU A 28 21.30 1.88 -5.57
CA LEU A 28 20.44 3.05 -5.75
C LEU A 28 20.22 3.40 -7.22
N GLU A 29 21.28 3.36 -8.04
CA GLU A 29 21.15 3.61 -9.48
C GLU A 29 20.31 2.52 -10.17
N GLY A 30 20.41 1.26 -9.72
CA GLY A 30 19.59 0.18 -10.23
C GLY A 30 18.11 0.26 -9.82
N PHE A 31 17.78 0.92 -8.71
CA PHE A 31 16.40 1.21 -8.31
C PHE A 31 15.81 2.45 -8.97
N ARG A 32 16.66 3.33 -9.51
CA ARG A 32 16.29 4.68 -9.92
C ARG A 32 15.17 4.75 -10.93
N ASN A 33 15.26 3.95 -12.00
CA ASN A 33 14.31 4.00 -13.11
C ASN A 33 13.61 2.66 -13.28
N PHE A 34 12.30 2.73 -13.51
CA PHE A 34 11.50 1.60 -13.87
C PHE A 34 11.88 1.09 -15.27
N ASN A 35 12.21 -0.20 -15.35
CA ASN A 35 12.52 -0.88 -16.60
C ASN A 35 11.65 -2.13 -16.81
N GLY A 36 10.61 -2.30 -16.00
CA GLY A 36 9.73 -3.47 -16.03
C GLY A 36 10.35 -4.75 -15.46
N VAL A 37 11.47 -4.69 -14.74
CA VAL A 37 12.11 -5.85 -14.09
C VAL A 37 12.13 -5.68 -12.58
N TYR A 38 11.76 -6.75 -11.87
CA TYR A 38 11.97 -6.82 -10.43
C TYR A 38 13.43 -7.17 -10.13
N HIS A 39 14.18 -6.24 -9.53
CA HIS A 39 15.60 -6.39 -9.29
C HIS A 39 15.91 -7.22 -8.03
N ARG A 40 15.56 -8.51 -8.05
CA ARG A 40 15.76 -9.44 -6.93
C ARG A 40 17.17 -9.36 -6.32
N GLY A 41 18.22 -9.41 -7.13
CA GLY A 41 19.60 -9.36 -6.66
C GLY A 41 19.99 -8.02 -6.02
N LEU A 42 19.41 -6.90 -6.47
CA LEU A 42 19.64 -5.60 -5.84
C LEU A 42 18.87 -5.46 -4.52
N VAL A 43 17.67 -6.04 -4.44
CA VAL A 43 16.91 -6.13 -3.20
C VAL A 43 17.65 -6.99 -2.17
N ASP A 44 18.18 -8.15 -2.56
CA ASP A 44 19.01 -8.99 -1.69
C ASP A 44 20.23 -8.22 -1.18
N ALA A 45 20.95 -7.53 -2.08
CA ALA A 45 22.11 -6.71 -1.70
C ALA A 45 21.75 -5.53 -0.78
N ALA A 46 20.58 -4.92 -0.96
CA ALA A 46 20.07 -3.88 -0.07
C ALA A 46 19.77 -4.43 1.33
N VAL A 47 19.15 -5.60 1.42
CA VAL A 47 18.85 -6.28 2.69
C VAL A 47 20.13 -6.68 3.43
N GLU A 48 21.13 -7.20 2.72
CA GLU A 48 22.45 -7.53 3.29
C GLU A 48 23.21 -6.31 3.81
N ARG A 49 22.92 -5.11 3.26
CA ARG A 49 23.57 -3.83 3.60
C ARG A 49 22.62 -2.86 4.28
N LYS A 50 21.69 -3.39 5.07
CA LYS A 50 20.62 -2.65 5.75
C LYS A 50 21.11 -1.34 6.38
N ASP A 51 22.14 -1.40 7.23
CA ASP A 51 22.62 -0.22 7.99
C ASP A 51 23.21 0.87 7.08
N GLU A 52 23.87 0.46 6.00
CA GLU A 52 24.50 1.38 5.03
C GLU A 52 23.46 2.04 4.12
N ILE A 53 22.47 1.28 3.63
CA ILE A 53 21.51 1.77 2.65
C ILE A 53 20.36 2.57 3.27
N THR A 54 19.97 2.25 4.51
CA THR A 54 18.85 2.90 5.22
C THR A 54 18.89 4.43 5.16
N PRO A 55 19.98 5.13 5.52
CA PRO A 55 20.02 6.59 5.44
C PRO A 55 19.81 7.11 4.01
N CYS A 56 20.33 6.42 2.99
CA CYS A 56 20.11 6.80 1.59
C CYS A 56 18.65 6.61 1.14
N LEU A 57 17.96 5.56 1.62
CA LEU A 57 16.54 5.36 1.32
C LEU A 57 15.66 6.43 1.97
N ILE A 58 16.01 6.86 3.19
CA ILE A 58 15.36 8.00 3.86
C ILE A 58 15.58 9.27 3.03
N GLU A 59 16.81 9.54 2.61
CA GLU A 59 17.16 10.69 1.78
C GLU A 59 16.37 10.74 0.45
N VAL A 60 16.12 9.57 -0.17
CA VAL A 60 15.26 9.47 -1.37
C VAL A 60 13.85 10.02 -1.09
N LEU A 61 13.25 9.71 0.07
CA LEU A 61 11.95 10.23 0.46
C LEU A 61 12.00 11.72 0.86
N GLU A 62 13.07 12.17 1.51
CA GLU A 62 13.27 13.59 1.85
C GLU A 62 13.45 14.47 0.61
N ASN A 63 14.09 13.94 -0.43
CA ASN A 63 14.23 14.61 -1.72
C ASN A 63 12.88 14.84 -2.40
N LEU A 64 11.93 13.89 -2.29
CA LEU A 64 10.56 14.09 -2.77
C LEU A 64 9.88 15.27 -2.07
N LEU A 65 10.04 15.39 -0.75
CA LEU A 65 9.45 16.51 0.01
C LEU A 65 10.05 17.86 -0.37
N SER A 66 11.34 17.87 -0.72
CA SER A 66 12.08 19.09 -1.07
C SER A 66 11.84 19.54 -2.51
N ASP A 67 11.66 18.61 -3.44
CA ASP A 67 11.42 18.88 -4.86
C ASP A 67 10.44 17.87 -5.48
N PRO A 68 9.12 18.02 -5.24
CA PRO A 68 8.12 17.13 -5.83
C PRO A 68 8.05 17.21 -7.37
N GLY A 69 8.44 18.36 -7.95
CA GLY A 69 8.39 18.61 -9.39
C GLY A 69 9.23 17.61 -10.18
N LYS A 70 10.43 17.28 -9.67
CA LYS A 70 11.32 16.26 -10.25
C LYS A 70 10.64 14.92 -10.51
N TYR A 71 9.78 14.48 -9.60
CA TYR A 71 9.09 13.19 -9.69
C TYR A 71 7.86 13.24 -10.59
N ILE A 72 7.18 14.39 -10.64
CA ILE A 72 6.06 14.62 -11.57
C ILE A 72 6.55 14.67 -13.02
N GLU A 73 7.70 15.31 -13.26
CA GLU A 73 8.27 15.47 -14.61
C GLU A 73 8.88 14.19 -15.17
N ASN A 74 9.20 13.22 -14.30
CA ASN A 74 9.96 12.03 -14.68
C ASN A 74 9.25 10.75 -14.22
N PRO A 75 8.20 10.32 -14.96
CA PRO A 75 7.31 9.22 -14.55
C PRO A 75 7.99 7.85 -14.52
N ASP A 76 9.19 7.74 -15.08
CA ASP A 76 9.97 6.50 -15.04
C ASP A 76 10.75 6.34 -13.71
N LEU A 77 10.79 7.35 -12.83
CA LEU A 77 11.44 7.22 -11.53
C LEU A 77 10.71 6.19 -10.64
N PHE A 78 11.48 5.29 -10.03
CA PHE A 78 10.96 4.15 -9.27
C PHE A 78 11.71 3.89 -7.95
N ASP A 79 12.68 4.74 -7.63
CA ASP A 79 13.45 4.71 -6.39
C ASP A 79 12.56 4.84 -5.15
N LEU A 80 11.54 5.71 -5.21
CA LEU A 80 10.54 5.90 -4.14
C LEU A 80 9.86 4.58 -3.73
N THR A 81 9.50 3.76 -4.72
CA THR A 81 8.85 2.47 -4.51
C THR A 81 9.75 1.51 -3.74
N TYR A 82 11.01 1.36 -4.17
CA TYR A 82 11.96 0.51 -3.45
C TYR A 82 12.27 1.06 -2.06
N ALA A 83 12.44 2.38 -1.92
CA ALA A 83 12.73 3.03 -0.65
C ALA A 83 11.65 2.75 0.39
N VAL A 84 10.38 3.04 0.09
CA VAL A 84 9.29 2.87 1.07
C VAL A 84 9.08 1.40 1.44
N MET A 85 9.21 0.49 0.46
CA MET A 85 9.02 -0.95 0.68
C MET A 85 10.15 -1.56 1.51
N LEU A 86 11.41 -1.19 1.25
CA LEU A 86 12.56 -1.64 2.02
C LEU A 86 12.54 -1.07 3.45
N LEU A 87 12.23 0.21 3.63
CA LEU A 87 12.11 0.82 4.96
C LEU A 87 11.01 0.15 5.80
N GLY A 88 9.88 -0.20 5.18
CA GLY A 88 8.82 -0.99 5.82
C GLY A 88 9.25 -2.42 6.15
N HIS A 89 9.99 -3.08 5.25
CA HIS A 89 10.57 -4.42 5.48
C HIS A 89 11.57 -4.40 6.66
N PHE A 90 12.45 -3.40 6.69
CA PHE A 90 13.47 -3.20 7.73
C PHE A 90 12.90 -2.82 9.09
N ARG A 91 11.64 -2.35 9.14
CA ARG A 91 10.97 -1.82 10.33
C ARG A 91 11.68 -0.60 10.91
N GLU A 92 12.09 0.33 10.04
CA GLU A 92 12.94 1.45 10.46
C GLU A 92 12.19 2.60 11.14
N PRO A 93 12.42 2.84 12.44
CA PRO A 93 11.69 3.87 13.17
C PRO A 93 12.09 5.29 12.75
N GLU A 94 13.37 5.50 12.40
CA GLU A 94 13.87 6.81 11.95
C GLU A 94 13.21 7.26 10.64
N ALA A 95 12.74 6.32 9.82
CA ALA A 95 12.02 6.62 8.58
C ALA A 95 10.55 7.00 8.80
N HIS A 96 9.97 6.71 9.97
CA HIS A 96 8.53 6.84 10.18
C HIS A 96 8.02 8.26 9.94
N LYS A 97 8.78 9.25 10.40
CA LYS A 97 8.44 10.66 10.19
C LYS A 97 8.38 10.99 8.70
N VAL A 98 9.44 10.71 7.93
CA VAL A 98 9.49 11.07 6.51
C VAL A 98 8.43 10.32 5.71
N ILE A 99 8.16 9.05 6.05
CA ILE A 99 7.09 8.27 5.42
C ILE A 99 5.74 8.96 5.64
N VAL A 100 5.40 9.31 6.88
CA VAL A 100 4.14 10.02 7.17
C VAL A 100 4.08 11.37 6.45
N ASP A 101 5.17 12.12 6.42
CA ASP A 101 5.21 13.42 5.74
C ASP A 101 4.97 13.27 4.22
N VAL A 102 5.57 12.25 3.59
CA VAL A 102 5.37 11.92 2.16
C VAL A 102 3.93 11.56 1.85
N PHE A 103 3.27 10.75 2.70
CA PHE A 103 1.85 10.41 2.50
C PHE A 103 0.89 11.48 3.03
N SER A 104 1.41 12.56 3.63
CA SER A 104 0.65 13.74 4.05
C SER A 104 0.68 14.88 3.03
N ILE A 105 1.39 14.72 1.90
CA ILE A 105 1.43 15.75 0.85
C ILE A 105 0.00 16.06 0.39
N PRO A 106 -0.39 17.35 0.29
CA PRO A 106 -1.74 17.72 -0.11
C PRO A 106 -2.17 17.21 -1.49
N GLY A 107 -3.43 16.84 -1.61
CA GLY A 107 -4.02 16.34 -2.85
C GLY A 107 -3.62 14.90 -3.16
N ARG A 108 -3.64 14.54 -4.45
CA ARG A 108 -3.46 13.15 -4.90
C ARG A 108 -2.01 12.76 -5.22
N LEU A 109 -1.03 13.64 -4.99
CA LEU A 109 0.34 13.40 -5.46
C LEU A 109 0.92 12.08 -4.91
N SER A 110 0.77 11.81 -3.61
CA SER A 110 1.27 10.57 -3.01
C SER A 110 0.57 9.34 -3.61
N HIS A 111 -0.74 9.42 -3.86
CA HIS A 111 -1.45 8.35 -4.56
C HIS A 111 -0.90 8.15 -5.97
N ASP A 112 -0.73 9.22 -6.73
CA ASP A 112 -0.30 9.15 -8.12
C ASP A 112 1.15 8.62 -8.25
N LEU A 113 2.02 8.88 -7.27
CA LEU A 113 3.40 8.38 -7.25
C LEU A 113 3.52 6.92 -6.78
N PHE A 114 2.79 6.53 -5.75
CA PHE A 114 2.95 5.22 -5.11
C PHE A 114 1.91 4.19 -5.56
N GLY A 115 0.81 4.62 -6.19
CA GLY A 115 -0.24 3.75 -6.72
C GLY A 115 -0.79 2.79 -5.67
N ASP A 116 -0.86 1.51 -6.04
CA ASP A 116 -1.44 0.44 -5.20
C ASP A 116 -0.72 0.25 -3.86
N ILE A 117 0.54 0.71 -3.72
CA ILE A 117 1.25 0.71 -2.43
C ILE A 117 0.45 1.48 -1.39
N VAL A 118 -0.22 2.57 -1.78
CA VAL A 118 -1.05 3.37 -0.86
C VAL A 118 -2.11 2.51 -0.22
N THR A 119 -2.83 1.67 -0.97
CA THR A 119 -3.96 0.91 -0.43
C THR A 119 -3.57 -0.47 0.10
N GLU A 120 -2.51 -1.08 -0.42
CA GLU A 120 -2.17 -2.47 -0.10
C GLU A 120 -1.01 -2.62 0.91
N ASP A 121 0.01 -1.77 0.83
CA ASP A 121 1.27 -1.95 1.56
C ASP A 121 1.47 -0.92 2.67
N LEU A 122 1.06 0.32 2.42
CA LEU A 122 1.22 1.44 3.35
C LEU A 122 0.69 1.17 4.76
N PRO A 123 -0.46 0.49 4.98
CA PRO A 123 -0.90 0.15 6.34
C PRO A 123 0.15 -0.62 7.14
N MET A 124 0.78 -1.61 6.51
CA MET A 124 1.83 -2.43 7.14
C MET A 124 3.14 -1.66 7.29
N ILE A 125 3.50 -0.81 6.31
CA ILE A 125 4.69 0.05 6.38
C ILE A 125 4.58 1.03 7.56
N LEU A 126 3.43 1.70 7.69
CA LEU A 126 3.16 2.64 8.79
C LEU A 126 3.26 1.93 10.13
N LEU A 127 2.60 0.78 10.29
CA LEU A 127 2.66 -0.01 11.52
C LEU A 127 4.10 -0.42 11.89
N ARG A 128 4.86 -0.94 10.92
CA ARG A 128 6.21 -1.47 11.15
C ARG A 128 7.23 -0.39 11.50
N THR A 129 7.02 0.83 11.02
CA THR A 129 7.93 1.95 11.27
C THR A 129 7.53 2.77 12.49
N CYS A 130 6.30 2.65 13.01
CA CYS A 130 5.81 3.55 14.06
C CYS A 130 6.44 3.37 15.44
N ASN A 131 7.24 2.31 15.64
CA ASN A 131 7.89 1.99 16.92
C ASN A 131 6.93 1.99 18.12
N GLY A 132 5.70 1.53 17.92
CA GLY A 132 4.64 1.51 18.94
C GLY A 132 3.91 2.83 19.18
N SER A 133 4.31 3.95 18.58
CA SER A 133 3.57 5.23 18.68
C SER A 133 2.63 5.41 17.50
N LEU A 134 1.33 5.61 17.77
CA LEU A 134 0.32 5.85 16.74
C LEU A 134 0.08 7.33 16.44
N ASP A 135 0.83 8.26 17.06
CA ASP A 135 0.49 9.68 17.01
C ASP A 135 0.60 10.27 15.60
N ARG A 136 1.66 9.92 14.86
CA ARG A 136 1.84 10.36 13.47
C ARG A 136 0.84 9.69 12.53
N ILE A 137 0.51 8.42 12.78
CA ILE A 137 -0.53 7.69 12.04
C ILE A 137 -1.89 8.38 12.22
N LYS A 138 -2.26 8.71 13.46
CA LYS A 138 -3.48 9.48 13.75
C LYS A 138 -3.46 10.85 13.07
N SER A 139 -2.32 11.54 13.08
CA SER A 139 -2.17 12.83 12.39
C SER A 139 -2.43 12.73 10.89
N LEU A 140 -1.95 11.67 10.23
CA LEU A 140 -2.21 11.43 8.80
C LEU A 140 -3.71 11.14 8.56
N ALA A 141 -4.32 10.28 9.38
CA ALA A 141 -5.75 9.96 9.26
C ALA A 141 -6.65 11.22 9.34
N LEU A 142 -6.29 12.16 10.22
CA LEU A 142 -7.02 13.42 10.44
C LEU A 142 -6.69 14.52 9.42
N ASN A 143 -5.66 14.35 8.59
CA ASN A 143 -5.23 15.37 7.65
C ASN A 143 -6.18 15.44 6.44
N LYS A 144 -7.19 16.32 6.51
CA LYS A 144 -8.17 16.54 5.43
C LYS A 144 -7.58 17.05 4.12
N SER A 145 -6.31 17.44 4.09
CA SER A 145 -5.65 17.88 2.85
C SER A 145 -4.97 16.73 2.11
N ALA A 146 -4.69 15.61 2.77
CA ALA A 146 -4.10 14.42 2.15
C ALA A 146 -5.15 13.60 1.39
N ASP A 147 -4.70 12.81 0.42
CA ASP A 147 -5.54 11.87 -0.33
C ASP A 147 -6.28 10.90 0.60
N ASP A 148 -7.56 10.64 0.30
CA ASP A 148 -8.42 9.81 1.15
C ASP A 148 -7.92 8.37 1.31
N TYR A 149 -7.24 7.83 0.30
CA TYR A 149 -6.65 6.48 0.42
C TYR A 149 -5.42 6.49 1.32
N CYS A 150 -4.61 7.56 1.34
CA CYS A 150 -3.52 7.71 2.30
C CYS A 150 -4.04 7.79 3.73
N ARG A 151 -5.11 8.59 3.95
CA ARG A 151 -5.79 8.71 5.24
C ARG A 151 -6.40 7.38 5.68
N SER A 152 -7.07 6.68 4.76
CA SER A 152 -7.63 5.35 5.00
C SER A 152 -6.56 4.33 5.38
N SER A 153 -5.38 4.38 4.76
CA SER A 153 -4.29 3.46 5.10
C SER A 153 -3.69 3.74 6.47
N ALA A 154 -3.70 4.99 6.93
CA ALA A 154 -3.37 5.31 8.30
C ALA A 154 -4.40 4.74 9.29
N LEU A 155 -5.69 4.84 9.00
CA LEU A 155 -6.72 4.15 9.78
C LEU A 155 -6.46 2.63 9.76
N HIS A 156 -6.23 2.03 8.60
CA HIS A 156 -5.96 0.60 8.50
C HIS A 156 -4.73 0.16 9.33
N ALA A 157 -3.66 0.97 9.36
CA ALA A 157 -2.50 0.73 10.23
C ALA A 157 -2.87 0.67 11.72
N MET A 158 -3.81 1.52 12.18
CA MET A 158 -4.33 1.46 13.55
C MET A 158 -5.12 0.17 13.82
N ALA A 159 -5.88 -0.31 12.83
CA ALA A 159 -6.58 -1.59 12.94
C ALA A 159 -5.59 -2.77 13.03
N TYR A 160 -4.49 -2.74 12.28
CA TYR A 160 -3.42 -3.71 12.43
C TYR A 160 -2.68 -3.61 13.77
N ALA A 161 -2.54 -2.40 14.33
CA ALA A 161 -1.97 -2.20 15.66
C ALA A 161 -2.79 -2.89 16.78
N VAL A 162 -4.10 -3.07 16.59
CA VAL A 162 -4.94 -3.89 17.47
C VAL A 162 -4.51 -5.37 17.42
N LEU A 163 -4.24 -5.90 16.23
CA LEU A 163 -3.85 -7.30 16.05
C LEU A 163 -2.45 -7.60 16.63
N GLU A 164 -1.56 -6.61 16.61
CA GLU A 164 -0.23 -6.65 17.25
C GLU A 164 -0.27 -6.35 18.75
N GLY A 165 -1.42 -5.96 19.31
CA GLY A 165 -1.57 -5.63 20.73
C GLY A 165 -0.89 -4.33 21.16
N ILE A 166 -0.57 -3.44 20.22
CA ILE A 166 0.01 -2.11 20.48
C ILE A 166 -1.04 -1.17 21.09
N VAL A 167 -2.31 -1.32 20.68
CA VAL A 167 -3.45 -0.52 21.12
C VAL A 167 -4.67 -1.41 21.32
N SER A 168 -5.58 -1.06 22.22
CA SER A 168 -6.83 -1.79 22.39
C SER A 168 -7.78 -1.56 21.21
N ARG A 169 -8.63 -2.55 20.93
CA ARG A 169 -9.67 -2.45 19.89
C ARG A 169 -10.65 -1.32 20.23
N GLU A 170 -11.00 -1.22 21.51
CA GLU A 170 -11.94 -0.23 22.03
C GLU A 170 -11.43 1.20 21.85
N GLU A 171 -10.13 1.44 22.07
CA GLU A 171 -9.51 2.75 21.79
C GLU A 171 -9.56 3.12 20.31
N VAL A 172 -9.28 2.16 19.42
CA VAL A 172 -9.33 2.40 17.97
C VAL A 172 -10.76 2.66 17.50
N LEU A 173 -11.73 1.88 17.97
CA LEU A 173 -13.15 2.11 17.65
C LEU A 173 -13.66 3.43 18.24
N ALA A 174 -13.25 3.81 19.45
CA ALA A 174 -13.59 5.11 20.01
C ALA A 174 -13.04 6.26 19.14
N PHE A 175 -11.81 6.12 18.62
CA PHE A 175 -11.25 7.09 17.67
C PHE A 175 -12.05 7.13 16.36
N TYR A 176 -12.36 5.97 15.75
CA TYR A 176 -13.15 5.88 14.52
C TYR A 176 -14.57 6.42 14.67
N GLY A 177 -15.21 6.18 15.81
CA GLY A 177 -16.56 6.65 16.08
C GLY A 177 -16.70 8.17 16.03
N ASN A 178 -15.62 8.92 16.21
CA ASN A 178 -15.59 10.38 16.10
C ASN A 178 -15.41 10.90 14.68
N LEU A 179 -15.30 10.02 13.67
CA LEU A 179 -14.98 10.36 12.28
C LEU A 179 -16.14 10.12 11.30
N PHE A 180 -17.38 10.02 11.82
CA PHE A 180 -18.61 9.89 11.03
C PHE A 180 -19.49 11.14 11.15
N THR A 181 -18.90 12.33 11.31
CA THR A 181 -19.68 13.57 11.48
C THR A 181 -20.20 14.13 10.16
N GLY A 182 -19.57 13.76 9.03
CA GLY A 182 -19.86 14.33 7.72
C GLY A 182 -18.95 15.52 7.38
N ASP A 183 -18.14 16.00 8.33
CA ASP A 183 -17.21 17.11 8.13
C ASP A 183 -15.79 16.65 7.77
N GLU A 184 -15.49 15.35 7.85
CA GLU A 184 -14.14 14.81 7.66
C GLU A 184 -13.65 14.80 6.21
N ALA A 185 -14.54 14.82 5.23
CA ALA A 185 -14.23 14.76 3.81
C ALA A 185 -15.32 15.43 2.96
N SER A 186 -15.18 15.45 1.64
CA SER A 186 -16.24 15.90 0.73
C SER A 186 -17.29 14.81 0.52
N GLU A 187 -18.50 15.18 0.10
CA GLU A 187 -19.62 14.23 -0.13
C GLU A 187 -19.30 13.11 -1.14
N ASP A 188 -18.37 13.35 -2.07
CA ASP A 188 -17.92 12.40 -3.09
C ASP A 188 -16.71 11.55 -2.65
N SER A 189 -16.24 11.73 -1.42
CA SER A 189 -15.12 10.99 -0.84
C SER A 189 -15.47 9.54 -0.52
N ASP A 190 -14.51 8.64 -0.73
CA ASP A 190 -14.59 7.24 -0.29
C ASP A 190 -14.25 7.07 1.21
N PHE A 191 -13.80 8.13 1.90
CA PHE A 191 -13.23 8.08 3.25
C PHE A 191 -14.13 7.37 4.26
N TRP A 192 -15.41 7.77 4.38
CA TRP A 192 -16.32 7.16 5.36
C TRP A 192 -16.68 5.72 5.02
N GLY A 193 -16.76 5.38 3.73
CA GLY A 193 -16.98 4.00 3.30
C GLY A 193 -15.82 3.09 3.70
N LEU A 194 -14.58 3.56 3.48
CA LEU A 194 -13.37 2.84 3.86
C LEU A 194 -13.24 2.72 5.39
N LEU A 195 -13.50 3.79 6.14
CA LEU A 195 -13.54 3.78 7.60
C LEU A 195 -14.59 2.77 8.13
N ALA A 196 -15.78 2.74 7.50
CA ALA A 196 -16.85 1.83 7.88
C ALA A 196 -16.48 0.35 7.63
N CYS A 197 -15.72 0.05 6.58
CA CYS A 197 -15.12 -1.28 6.37
C CYS A 197 -14.20 -1.67 7.53
N LEU A 198 -13.30 -0.78 7.96
CA LEU A 198 -12.38 -1.05 9.07
C LEU A 198 -13.10 -1.24 10.41
N VAL A 199 -14.15 -0.46 10.68
CA VAL A 199 -15.04 -0.66 11.83
C VAL A 199 -15.68 -2.05 11.78
N ASN A 200 -16.14 -2.46 10.61
CA ASN A 200 -16.75 -3.78 10.40
C ASN A 200 -15.74 -4.93 10.62
N ASP A 201 -14.50 -4.77 10.15
CA ASP A 201 -13.42 -5.76 10.32
C ASP A 201 -12.98 -5.90 11.79
N LEU A 202 -12.97 -4.80 12.53
CA LEU A 202 -12.71 -4.78 13.97
C LEU A 202 -13.91 -5.15 14.85
N TYR A 203 -14.98 -5.72 14.27
CA TYR A 203 -16.23 -6.06 14.95
C TYR A 203 -16.95 -4.81 15.54
N PRO A 204 -18.10 -4.40 14.96
CA PRO A 204 -18.61 -3.03 15.11
C PRO A 204 -19.51 -2.78 16.32
N GLU A 205 -19.60 -3.72 17.28
CA GLU A 205 -20.62 -3.75 18.35
C GLU A 205 -20.84 -2.40 19.05
N GLU A 206 -19.76 -1.74 19.46
CA GLU A 206 -19.83 -0.46 20.18
C GLU A 206 -20.28 0.72 19.30
N LEU A 207 -20.14 0.61 17.99
CA LEU A 207 -20.41 1.70 17.03
C LEU A 207 -21.69 1.51 16.23
N MET A 208 -22.51 0.49 16.51
CA MET A 208 -23.70 0.20 15.71
C MET A 208 -24.68 1.37 15.60
N ASP A 209 -24.91 2.11 16.67
CA ASP A 209 -25.76 3.31 16.63
C ASP A 209 -25.14 4.44 15.80
N THR A 210 -23.82 4.62 15.86
CA THR A 210 -23.10 5.60 15.04
C THR A 210 -23.17 5.22 13.56
N ILE A 211 -22.92 3.95 13.24
CA ILE A 211 -23.02 3.43 11.87
C ILE A 211 -24.43 3.59 11.32
N ARG A 212 -25.47 3.22 12.10
CA ARG A 212 -26.86 3.39 11.69
C ARG A 212 -27.20 4.85 11.36
N ARG A 213 -26.83 5.80 12.23
CA ARG A 213 -27.02 7.23 11.96
C ARG A 213 -26.25 7.69 10.72
N ALA A 214 -25.00 7.27 10.57
CA ALA A 214 -24.20 7.62 9.40
C ALA A 214 -24.80 7.10 8.07
N PHE A 215 -25.54 5.99 8.09
CA PHE A 215 -26.34 5.55 6.93
C PHE A 215 -27.62 6.39 6.75
N GLU A 216 -28.34 6.68 7.83
CA GLU A 216 -29.56 7.53 7.81
C GLU A 216 -29.26 8.93 7.26
N ASP A 217 -28.11 9.50 7.64
CA ASP A 217 -27.63 10.83 7.23
C ASP A 217 -26.92 10.82 5.86
N GLY A 218 -26.73 9.66 5.25
CA GLY A 218 -26.09 9.52 3.93
C GLY A 218 -24.57 9.70 3.92
N VAL A 219 -23.92 9.74 5.08
CA VAL A 219 -22.45 9.83 5.25
C VAL A 219 -21.76 8.58 4.71
N ILE A 220 -22.31 7.39 4.97
CA ILE A 220 -21.77 6.13 4.43
C ILE A 220 -22.46 5.80 3.10
N ASN A 221 -21.68 5.73 2.02
CA ASN A 221 -22.16 5.26 0.72
C ASN A 221 -22.46 3.74 0.75
N PRO A 222 -23.73 3.30 0.58
CA PRO A 222 -24.09 1.88 0.60
C PRO A 222 -23.47 1.05 -0.53
N GLY A 223 -22.94 1.70 -1.58
CA GLY A 223 -22.19 1.05 -2.65
C GLY A 223 -20.80 0.56 -2.22
N MET A 224 -20.24 1.13 -1.15
CA MET A 224 -18.94 0.72 -0.59
C MET A 224 -19.10 -0.42 0.41
N ILE A 225 -20.01 -0.28 1.37
CA ILE A 225 -20.37 -1.32 2.32
C ILE A 225 -21.87 -1.22 2.64
N GLY A 226 -22.56 -2.35 2.59
CA GLY A 226 -23.97 -2.41 2.97
C GLY A 226 -24.15 -2.58 4.47
N TYR A 227 -25.16 -1.92 5.05
CA TYR A 227 -25.55 -2.11 6.46
C TYR A 227 -25.67 -3.59 6.89
N PRO A 228 -26.23 -4.51 6.06
CA PRO A 228 -26.28 -5.94 6.42
C PRO A 228 -24.92 -6.61 6.62
N SER A 229 -23.81 -6.01 6.16
CA SER A 229 -22.46 -6.53 6.44
C SER A 229 -22.11 -6.43 7.92
N PHE A 230 -22.55 -5.36 8.59
CA PHE A 230 -22.35 -5.17 10.03
C PHE A 230 -23.14 -6.19 10.83
N GLU A 231 -24.42 -6.38 10.50
CA GLU A 231 -25.28 -7.39 11.13
C GLU A 231 -24.68 -8.81 10.99
N ARG A 232 -24.20 -9.17 9.78
CA ARG A 232 -23.53 -10.46 9.57
C ARG A 232 -22.29 -10.63 10.45
N ASN A 233 -21.51 -9.58 10.67
CA ASN A 233 -20.34 -9.65 11.54
C ASN A 233 -20.72 -9.71 13.03
N LEU A 234 -21.81 -9.04 13.44
CA LEU A 234 -22.38 -9.21 14.79
C LEU A 234 -22.77 -10.66 15.05
N ASP A 235 -23.50 -11.29 14.11
CA ASP A 235 -23.94 -12.69 14.20
C ASP A 235 -22.77 -13.68 14.24
N ARG A 236 -21.70 -13.41 13.48
CA ARG A 236 -20.48 -14.23 13.46
C ARG A 236 -19.69 -14.16 14.77
N GLY A 237 -19.84 -13.05 15.51
CA GLY A 237 -19.12 -12.79 16.75
C GLY A 237 -17.68 -12.29 16.55
N ARG A 238 -17.21 -11.54 17.54
CA ARG A 238 -15.92 -10.85 17.58
C ARG A 238 -14.74 -11.72 17.19
N GLU A 239 -14.61 -12.89 17.83
CA GLU A 239 -13.51 -13.83 17.59
C GLU A 239 -13.43 -14.29 16.13
N SER A 240 -14.57 -14.47 15.46
CA SER A 240 -14.60 -14.88 14.06
C SER A 240 -14.15 -13.75 13.12
N CYS A 241 -14.57 -12.52 13.40
CA CYS A 241 -14.15 -11.33 12.67
C CYS A 241 -12.64 -11.10 12.79
N LEU A 242 -12.11 -11.08 14.03
CA LEU A 242 -10.68 -10.83 14.26
C LEU A 242 -9.79 -11.93 13.69
N ARG A 243 -10.23 -13.19 13.70
CA ARG A 243 -9.49 -14.28 13.01
C ARG A 243 -9.45 -14.09 11.50
N GLU A 244 -10.51 -13.62 10.88
CA GLU A 244 -10.52 -13.36 9.44
C GLU A 244 -9.63 -12.15 9.10
N PHE A 245 -9.74 -11.09 9.89
CA PHE A 245 -8.91 -9.90 9.71
C PHE A 245 -7.42 -10.20 9.91
N ARG A 246 -7.08 -11.11 10.84
CA ARG A 246 -5.71 -11.60 11.01
C ARG A 246 -5.14 -12.28 9.76
N LYS A 247 -5.96 -12.94 8.94
CA LYS A 247 -5.48 -13.52 7.66
C LYS A 247 -5.08 -12.44 6.67
N ASP A 248 -5.83 -11.34 6.61
CA ASP A 248 -5.48 -10.19 5.78
C ASP A 248 -4.15 -9.57 6.24
N PHE A 249 -4.02 -9.35 7.55
CA PHE A 249 -2.77 -8.89 8.18
C PHE A 249 -1.57 -9.78 7.82
N GLU A 250 -1.71 -11.11 7.95
CA GLU A 250 -0.66 -12.09 7.63
C GLU A 250 -0.32 -12.09 6.13
N ARG A 251 -1.33 -11.98 5.26
CA ARG A 251 -1.14 -11.90 3.80
C ARG A 251 -0.38 -10.64 3.37
N ASN A 252 -0.56 -9.54 4.08
CA ASN A 252 0.13 -8.28 3.83
C ASN A 252 1.46 -8.15 4.60
N SER A 253 1.98 -9.25 5.16
CA SER A 253 3.29 -9.24 5.80
C SER A 253 4.39 -8.81 4.83
N LEU A 254 5.25 -7.91 5.31
CA LEU A 254 6.47 -7.48 4.63
C LEU A 254 7.70 -8.28 5.07
N ASP A 255 7.56 -9.42 5.75
CA ASP A 255 8.74 -10.21 6.18
C ASP A 255 9.46 -10.88 5.01
N ASN A 256 8.76 -11.14 3.90
CA ASN A 256 9.33 -11.65 2.67
C ASN A 256 9.04 -10.70 1.52
N LEU A 257 9.93 -9.73 1.32
CA LEU A 257 9.74 -8.68 0.32
C LEU A 257 9.66 -9.22 -1.11
N HIS A 258 10.39 -10.31 -1.39
CA HIS A 258 10.32 -11.00 -2.67
C HIS A 258 8.95 -11.60 -2.94
N ALA A 259 8.38 -12.29 -1.95
CA ALA A 259 7.03 -12.85 -2.06
C ALA A 259 5.98 -11.74 -2.19
N ARG A 260 6.25 -10.54 -1.66
CA ARG A 260 5.37 -9.39 -1.78
C ARG A 260 5.45 -8.72 -3.15
N MET A 261 6.66 -8.47 -3.68
CA MET A 261 6.86 -7.62 -4.85
C MET A 261 7.00 -8.36 -6.18
N SER A 262 7.52 -9.59 -6.20
CA SER A 262 7.98 -10.21 -7.47
C SER A 262 6.87 -10.55 -8.47
N TRP A 263 5.61 -10.48 -8.06
CA TRP A 263 4.44 -10.78 -8.89
C TRP A 263 3.63 -9.54 -9.27
N TRP A 264 4.08 -8.34 -8.86
CA TRP A 264 3.39 -7.10 -9.18
C TRP A 264 3.20 -6.96 -10.69
N ALA A 265 2.01 -6.50 -11.10
CA ALA A 265 1.60 -6.46 -12.49
C ALA A 265 2.49 -5.56 -13.38
N CYS A 266 3.23 -4.62 -12.77
CA CYS A 266 4.18 -3.77 -13.45
C CYS A 266 5.45 -4.54 -13.88
N PHE A 267 5.84 -5.60 -13.18
CA PHE A 267 7.01 -6.38 -13.56
C PHE A 267 6.65 -7.37 -14.68
N ASN A 268 7.45 -7.34 -15.74
CA ASN A 268 7.38 -8.34 -16.79
C ASN A 268 7.73 -9.70 -16.16
N PRO A 269 6.94 -10.76 -16.42
CA PRO A 269 7.37 -12.08 -16.05
C PRO A 269 8.73 -12.32 -16.70
N GLU A 270 9.72 -12.79 -15.92
CA GLU A 270 10.97 -13.24 -16.51
C GLU A 270 10.64 -14.14 -17.70
N PRO A 271 11.33 -14.00 -18.85
CA PRO A 271 11.10 -14.87 -19.98
C PRO A 271 11.28 -16.30 -19.51
N LYS A 272 10.16 -17.01 -19.29
CA LYS A 272 10.17 -18.41 -18.92
C LYS A 272 10.94 -19.10 -20.04
N GLY A 273 12.16 -19.55 -19.73
CA GLY A 273 12.92 -20.42 -20.63
C GLY A 273 12.00 -21.54 -21.13
N PRO A 274 12.21 -22.05 -22.35
CA PRO A 274 11.26 -22.93 -23.02
C PRO A 274 10.83 -24.06 -22.08
N LEU A 275 9.53 -24.08 -21.75
CA LEU A 275 8.94 -25.15 -20.96
C LEU A 275 9.20 -26.47 -21.69
N PRO A 276 9.71 -27.51 -21.02
CA PRO A 276 9.77 -28.83 -21.62
C PRO A 276 8.35 -29.26 -21.94
N ILE A 277 8.06 -29.42 -23.23
CA ILE A 277 6.78 -29.94 -23.71
C ILE A 277 6.68 -31.39 -23.23
N SER A 278 5.90 -31.60 -22.18
CA SER A 278 5.41 -32.90 -21.76
C SER A 278 3.90 -32.88 -21.99
N TYR A 279 3.44 -33.53 -23.07
CA TYR A 279 2.02 -33.84 -23.24
C TYR A 279 1.75 -35.23 -22.66
N PRO A 280 0.90 -35.36 -21.64
CA PRO A 280 0.11 -36.56 -21.49
C PRO A 280 -1.04 -36.49 -22.49
N ALA A 281 -1.09 -37.45 -23.42
CA ALA A 281 -2.26 -37.69 -24.25
C ALA A 281 -3.46 -37.98 -23.35
N VAL A 282 -4.65 -37.44 -23.65
CA VAL A 282 -5.96 -38.09 -23.45
C VAL A 282 -7.14 -37.26 -24.05
N HIS A 283 -7.86 -37.95 -24.94
CA HIS A 283 -9.27 -37.89 -25.38
C HIS A 283 -9.87 -36.74 -26.24
N PRO A 284 -10.77 -37.09 -27.19
CA PRO A 284 -11.31 -36.16 -28.19
C PRO A 284 -12.46 -35.30 -27.62
N PRO A 285 -12.69 -34.09 -28.18
CA PRO A 285 -13.57 -33.10 -27.57
C PRO A 285 -15.06 -33.41 -27.79
N ALA A 286 -15.82 -33.38 -26.70
CA ALA A 286 -17.27 -33.22 -26.76
C ALA A 286 -17.59 -31.77 -27.17
N SER A 287 -18.30 -31.62 -28.28
CA SER A 287 -18.79 -30.36 -28.80
C SER A 287 -19.72 -29.64 -27.82
N ARG A 288 -19.50 -28.35 -27.54
CA ARG A 288 -20.59 -27.41 -27.18
C ARG A 288 -20.27 -25.98 -27.60
N THR A 289 -21.08 -25.54 -28.55
CA THR A 289 -21.28 -24.20 -29.05
C THR A 289 -21.82 -23.25 -27.97
N SER A 290 -21.30 -22.01 -27.91
CA SER A 290 -22.06 -20.75 -27.85
C SER A 290 -21.32 -19.63 -27.09
N ASN A 291 -20.91 -18.56 -27.79
CA ASN A 291 -20.98 -17.19 -27.24
C ASN A 291 -20.80 -16.06 -28.26
N LYS A 292 -21.50 -16.13 -29.41
CA LYS A 292 -21.62 -15.01 -30.37
C LYS A 292 -22.81 -14.07 -30.09
N LYS A 293 -23.65 -14.36 -29.08
CA LYS A 293 -24.86 -13.57 -28.77
C LYS A 293 -24.58 -12.40 -27.80
N GLN A 294 -23.67 -12.54 -26.83
CA GLN A 294 -23.36 -11.49 -25.85
C GLN A 294 -22.67 -10.24 -26.45
N LYS A 295 -21.87 -10.39 -27.53
CA LYS A 295 -21.21 -9.24 -28.19
C LYS A 295 -22.16 -8.36 -29.01
N LYS A 296 -23.35 -8.84 -29.41
CA LYS A 296 -24.31 -8.05 -30.21
C LYS A 296 -25.21 -7.15 -29.35
N ASP A 297 -25.53 -7.56 -28.12
CA ASP A 297 -26.43 -6.81 -27.23
C ASP A 297 -25.75 -5.61 -26.55
N GLN A 298 -24.45 -5.71 -26.23
CA GLN A 298 -23.67 -4.57 -25.71
C GLN A 298 -23.50 -3.45 -26.75
N LYS A 299 -23.41 -3.78 -28.06
CA LYS A 299 -23.26 -2.78 -29.12
C LYS A 299 -24.57 -2.02 -29.41
N LYS A 300 -25.73 -2.65 -29.20
CA LYS A 300 -27.05 -1.99 -29.32
C LYS A 300 -27.35 -1.04 -28.16
N LYS A 301 -27.00 -1.39 -26.91
CA LYS A 301 -27.18 -0.51 -25.74
C LYS A 301 -26.32 0.76 -25.79
N LYS A 302 -25.09 0.68 -26.31
CA LYS A 302 -24.19 1.85 -26.47
C LYS A 302 -24.69 2.88 -27.51
N ASN A 303 -25.46 2.44 -28.50
CA ASN A 303 -25.99 3.34 -29.55
C ASN A 303 -27.29 4.07 -29.12
N MET A 304 -28.14 3.45 -28.28
CA MET A 304 -29.34 4.12 -27.76
C MET A 304 -29.02 5.21 -26.72
N ALA A 305 -27.99 5.02 -25.89
CA ALA A 305 -27.54 6.02 -24.90
C ALA A 305 -26.91 7.28 -25.53
N LYS A 306 -26.33 7.18 -26.73
CA LYS A 306 -25.80 8.34 -27.48
C LYS A 306 -26.88 9.15 -28.19
N ALA A 307 -28.01 8.52 -28.54
CA ALA A 307 -29.13 9.20 -29.19
C ALA A 307 -30.01 10.01 -28.20
N SER A 308 -30.14 9.58 -26.94
CA SER A 308 -30.90 10.33 -25.93
C SER A 308 -30.17 11.58 -25.44
N ARG A 309 -28.85 11.54 -25.29
CA ARG A 309 -28.04 12.70 -24.86
C ARG A 309 -28.00 13.86 -25.87
N ARG A 310 -28.30 13.61 -27.16
CA ARG A 310 -28.37 14.65 -28.19
C ARG A 310 -29.74 15.34 -28.30
N LYS A 311 -30.79 14.80 -27.67
CA LYS A 311 -32.14 15.41 -27.67
C LYS A 311 -32.42 16.35 -26.49
N ASN A 312 -31.66 16.28 -25.39
CA ASN A 312 -31.83 17.15 -24.22
C ASN A 312 -30.90 18.38 -24.23
N ARG A 313 -30.38 18.78 -25.39
CA ARG A 313 -29.48 19.96 -25.54
C ARG A 313 -29.94 20.93 -26.63
N ARG A 314 -31.25 21.03 -26.86
CA ARG A 314 -31.88 22.15 -27.57
C ARG A 314 -33.02 22.68 -26.73
#